data_AF-A0A150PGS7-F1
#
_entry.id   AF-A0A150PGS7-F1
#
_cell.length_a   1.000
_cell.length_b   1.000
_cell.length_c   1.000
_cell.angle_alpha   90.00
_cell.angle_beta   90.00
_cell.angle_gamma   90.00
#
_symmetry.space_group_name_H-M   'P 1'
#
loop_
_entity.id
_entity.type
_entity.pdbx_description
1 polymer ?
#
loop_
_entity_poly.entity_id
_entity_poly.type
_entity_poly.pdbx_seq_one_letter_code
_entity_poly.pdbx_strand_id
1 'polypeptide(L)'
;MNAQSCLGQEVDARLAAWLAAVARVPADGFAPVARFEDVPDQARADSYYWCDSIFRSEVNPHNEALGARHALHAATDDTPDLLRHELSGAGLDLTITEGRNFVLVQVERSCLDILSLGGPDRAAAVRRVAEALFNTGITSNSAGAPSPSGAVVCPIPGEVPEVEEGTTFSSNPAVDPELLACWKDRTECGVRGGKLYFLCYKKSSQRAGFENAWQWFEEG
;
A
#
# COMPACT_ATOMS: atom_id res chain seq x y z
N MET A 1 -24.76 -16.23 -13.22
CA MET A 1 -23.83 -15.59 -12.26
C MET A 1 -23.29 -16.68 -11.37
N ASN A 2 -21.96 -16.82 -11.29
CA ASN A 2 -21.30 -17.86 -10.49
C ASN A 2 -20.87 -17.26 -9.14
N ALA A 3 -20.77 -18.05 -8.07
CA ALA A 3 -20.39 -17.58 -6.73
C ALA A 3 -19.04 -16.85 -6.71
N GLN A 4 -18.07 -17.29 -7.53
CA GLN A 4 -16.79 -16.59 -7.74
C GLN A 4 -16.94 -15.19 -8.33
N SER A 5 -17.88 -14.96 -9.25
CA SER A 5 -18.10 -13.61 -9.79
C SER A 5 -18.76 -12.66 -8.79
N CYS A 6 -19.49 -13.19 -7.80
CA CYS A 6 -20.12 -12.38 -6.77
C CYS A 6 -19.14 -11.98 -5.66
N LEU A 7 -18.21 -12.87 -5.30
CA LEU A 7 -17.16 -12.60 -4.30
C LEU A 7 -16.16 -11.54 -4.79
N GLY A 8 -15.78 -11.58 -6.07
CA GLY A 8 -14.80 -10.63 -6.61
C GLY A 8 -15.33 -9.20 -6.63
N GLN A 9 -16.60 -9.06 -6.98
CA GLN A 9 -17.33 -7.79 -6.89
C GLN A 9 -17.38 -7.25 -5.44
N GLU A 10 -17.44 -8.13 -4.45
CA GLU A 10 -17.48 -7.75 -3.04
C GLU A 10 -16.11 -7.24 -2.55
N VAL A 11 -15.01 -7.87 -2.96
CA VAL A 11 -13.65 -7.40 -2.64
C VAL A 11 -13.37 -6.03 -3.26
N ASP A 12 -13.69 -5.86 -4.54
CA ASP A 12 -13.53 -4.58 -5.25
C ASP A 12 -14.37 -3.48 -4.61
N ALA A 13 -15.62 -3.80 -4.22
CA ALA A 13 -16.49 -2.85 -3.53
C ALA A 13 -15.94 -2.45 -2.16
N ARG A 14 -15.43 -3.41 -1.36
CA ARG A 14 -14.81 -3.14 -0.06
C ARG A 14 -13.55 -2.30 -0.21
N LEU A 15 -12.74 -2.58 -1.22
CA LEU A 15 -11.56 -1.80 -1.53
C LEU A 15 -11.93 -0.36 -1.91
N ALA A 16 -12.85 -0.19 -2.84
CA ALA A 16 -13.33 1.12 -3.26
C ALA A 16 -13.92 1.92 -2.10
N ALA A 17 -14.68 1.24 -1.21
CA ALA A 17 -15.23 1.85 0.00
C ALA A 17 -14.12 2.32 0.97
N TRP A 18 -13.09 1.50 1.20
CA TRP A 18 -11.96 1.89 2.03
C TRP A 18 -11.18 3.07 1.44
N LEU A 19 -10.84 3.02 0.15
CA LEU A 19 -10.17 4.14 -0.54
C LEU A 19 -11.01 5.43 -0.51
N ALA A 20 -12.33 5.32 -0.65
CA ALA A 20 -13.24 6.45 -0.52
C ALA A 20 -13.26 7.00 0.92
N ALA A 21 -13.20 6.14 1.93
CA ALA A 21 -13.15 6.56 3.33
C ALA A 21 -11.83 7.26 3.68
N VAL A 22 -10.69 6.71 3.24
CA VAL A 22 -9.38 7.35 3.40
C VAL A 22 -9.36 8.72 2.73
N ALA A 23 -9.91 8.85 1.51
CA ALA A 23 -9.96 10.12 0.79
C ALA A 23 -10.84 11.20 1.45
N ARG A 24 -11.72 10.83 2.39
CA ARG A 24 -12.51 11.78 3.17
C ARG A 24 -11.75 12.36 4.36
N VAL A 25 -10.66 11.74 4.80
CA VAL A 25 -9.85 12.27 5.89
C VAL A 25 -9.05 13.47 5.38
N PRO A 26 -9.32 14.69 5.86
CA PRO A 26 -8.59 15.86 5.42
C PRO A 26 -7.17 15.85 6.01
N ALA A 27 -6.26 16.65 5.43
CA ALA A 27 -4.86 16.65 5.86
C ALA A 27 -4.68 17.07 7.33
N ASP A 28 -5.53 17.98 7.82
CA ASP A 28 -5.60 18.42 9.21
C ASP A 28 -6.41 17.46 10.12
N GLY A 29 -7.01 16.42 9.55
CA GLY A 29 -7.66 15.33 10.28
C GLY A 29 -6.68 14.36 10.93
N PHE A 30 -5.37 14.51 10.68
CA PHE A 30 -4.29 13.74 11.28
C PHE A 30 -3.63 14.52 12.42
N ALA A 31 -3.58 13.93 13.61
CA ALA A 31 -2.86 14.45 14.76
C ALA A 31 -1.38 14.02 14.68
N PRO A 32 -0.42 14.95 14.77
CA PRO A 32 1.01 14.60 14.79
C PRO A 32 1.36 13.69 15.96
N VAL A 33 2.21 12.69 15.71
CA VAL A 33 2.75 11.78 16.70
C VAL A 33 4.18 12.22 17.01
N ALA A 34 4.41 12.67 18.24
CA ALA A 34 5.72 13.19 18.66
C ALA A 34 6.78 12.08 18.74
N ARG A 35 6.39 10.91 19.25
CA ARG A 35 7.22 9.71 19.31
C ARG A 35 6.39 8.52 18.89
N PHE A 36 6.92 7.63 18.06
CA PHE A 36 6.12 6.55 17.50
C PHE A 36 5.63 5.56 18.57
N GLU A 37 6.27 5.53 19.74
CA GLU A 37 5.83 4.81 20.93
C GLU A 37 4.52 5.32 21.54
N ASP A 38 4.06 6.51 21.15
CA ASP A 38 2.78 7.07 21.56
C ASP A 38 1.59 6.50 20.73
N VAL A 39 1.87 5.70 19.70
CA VAL A 39 0.85 4.94 18.94
C VAL A 39 0.41 3.71 19.74
N PRO A 40 -0.90 3.34 19.72
CA PRO A 40 -1.39 2.13 20.39
C PRO A 40 -0.57 0.88 20.06
N ASP A 41 -0.22 0.09 21.08
CA ASP A 41 0.75 -1.01 20.98
C ASP A 41 0.45 -2.00 19.87
N GLN A 42 -0.82 -2.40 19.71
CA GLN A 42 -1.25 -3.33 18.67
C GLN A 42 -1.04 -2.75 17.27
N ALA A 43 -1.40 -1.48 17.05
CA ALA A 43 -1.25 -0.80 15.77
C ALA A 43 0.22 -0.53 15.45
N ARG A 44 1.02 -0.18 16.47
CA ARG A 44 2.46 0.01 16.37
C ARG A 44 3.16 -1.28 15.96
N ALA A 45 2.90 -2.39 16.66
CA ALA A 45 3.49 -3.70 16.34
C ALA A 45 3.11 -4.18 14.93
N ASP A 46 1.83 -4.00 14.55
CA ASP A 46 1.34 -4.33 13.21
C ASP A 46 2.04 -3.48 12.14
N SER A 47 2.10 -2.15 12.32
CA SER A 47 2.80 -1.23 11.42
C SER A 47 4.27 -1.60 11.25
N TYR A 48 5.01 -1.86 12.33
CA TYR A 48 6.41 -2.30 12.25
C TYR A 48 6.57 -3.54 11.38
N TYR A 49 5.78 -4.59 11.65
CA TYR A 49 5.87 -5.85 10.93
C TYR A 49 5.58 -5.68 9.43
N TRP A 50 4.49 -4.98 9.10
CA TRP A 50 4.08 -4.82 7.70
C TRP A 50 5.02 -3.91 6.94
N CYS A 51 5.45 -2.78 7.52
CA CYS A 51 6.38 -1.87 6.86
C CYS A 51 7.75 -2.53 6.63
N ASP A 52 8.29 -3.28 7.59
CA ASP A 52 9.53 -4.05 7.43
C ASP A 52 9.43 -5.07 6.29
N SER A 53 8.28 -5.73 6.20
CA SER A 53 8.09 -6.76 5.20
C SER A 53 7.78 -6.21 3.81
N ILE A 54 7.08 -5.08 3.69
CA ILE A 54 6.70 -4.43 2.41
C ILE A 54 7.86 -3.65 1.82
N PHE A 55 8.48 -2.78 2.62
CA PHE A 55 9.39 -1.76 2.14
C PHE A 55 10.83 -2.19 2.26
N ARG A 56 11.65 -1.72 1.31
CA ARG A 56 13.09 -1.74 1.49
C ARG A 56 13.49 -0.85 2.67
N SER A 57 14.60 -1.17 3.31
CA SER A 57 15.06 -0.42 4.49
C SER A 57 15.29 1.07 4.19
N GLU A 58 15.69 1.42 2.95
CA GLU A 58 15.94 2.79 2.52
C GLU A 58 14.67 3.65 2.36
N VAL A 59 13.49 3.04 2.41
CA VAL A 59 12.19 3.72 2.33
C VAL A 59 11.19 3.22 3.37
N ASN A 60 11.65 2.47 4.37
CA ASN A 60 10.82 2.00 5.46
C ASN A 60 10.57 3.16 6.43
N PRO A 61 9.32 3.56 6.72
CA PRO A 61 9.02 4.69 7.60
C PRO A 61 9.55 4.51 9.04
N HIS A 62 9.90 3.30 9.44
CA HIS A 62 10.47 3.00 10.76
C HIS A 62 12.00 3.03 10.80
N ASN A 63 12.65 3.30 9.67
CA ASN A 63 14.08 3.56 9.64
C ASN A 63 14.34 4.97 10.19
N GLU A 64 14.89 5.05 11.40
CA GLU A 64 15.20 6.33 12.08
C GLU A 64 16.05 7.27 11.23
N ALA A 65 16.93 6.75 10.36
CA ALA A 65 17.78 7.56 9.49
C ALA A 65 16.98 8.38 8.46
N LEU A 66 15.75 8.00 8.15
CA LEU A 66 14.87 8.73 7.24
C LEU A 66 14.10 9.85 7.92
N GLY A 67 14.04 9.87 9.26
CA GLY A 67 13.34 10.90 10.01
C GLY A 67 11.88 11.08 9.60
N ALA A 68 11.17 9.97 9.38
CA ALA A 68 9.78 10.00 8.95
C ALA A 68 8.92 10.80 9.95
N ARG A 69 8.01 11.62 9.44
CA ARG A 69 7.00 12.29 10.25
C ARG A 69 5.79 11.38 10.37
N HIS A 70 5.38 11.13 11.61
CA HIS A 70 4.25 10.27 11.92
C HIS A 70 3.05 11.11 12.34
N ALA A 71 1.87 10.69 11.91
CA ALA A 71 0.60 11.23 12.39
C ALA A 71 -0.44 10.12 12.44
N LEU A 72 -1.44 10.27 13.30
CA LEU A 72 -2.54 9.32 13.44
C LEU A 72 -3.88 10.02 13.23
N HIS A 73 -4.85 9.28 12.72
CA HIS A 73 -6.24 9.68 12.65
C HIS A 73 -7.07 8.60 13.35
N ALA A 74 -7.70 8.96 14.46
CA ALA A 74 -8.64 8.07 15.13
C ALA A 74 -9.95 8.00 14.35
N ALA A 75 -10.55 6.82 14.32
CA ALA A 75 -11.79 6.58 13.59
C ALA A 75 -12.92 7.53 14.00
N THR A 76 -13.77 7.85 13.04
CA THR A 76 -15.04 8.56 13.23
C THR A 76 -16.18 7.69 12.68
N ASP A 77 -17.42 8.16 12.74
CA ASP A 77 -18.55 7.46 12.11
C ASP A 77 -18.32 7.22 10.59
N ASP A 78 -17.52 8.07 9.93
CA ASP A 78 -17.36 8.07 8.48
C ASP A 78 -15.95 7.68 7.99
N THR A 79 -14.97 7.55 8.89
CA THR A 79 -13.55 7.35 8.54
C THR A 79 -12.86 6.34 9.46
N PRO A 80 -11.95 5.50 8.94
CA PRO A 80 -11.27 4.45 9.71
C PRO A 80 -10.14 4.99 10.59
N ASP A 81 -9.61 4.14 11.48
CA ASP A 81 -8.32 4.40 12.11
C ASP A 81 -7.19 4.33 11.07
N LEU A 82 -6.33 5.34 11.05
CA LEU A 82 -5.23 5.43 10.10
C LEU A 82 -3.94 5.92 10.75
N LEU A 83 -2.82 5.38 10.31
CA LEU A 83 -1.50 5.96 10.50
C LEU A 83 -1.03 6.60 9.20
N ARG A 84 -0.35 7.73 9.31
CA ARG A 84 0.27 8.43 8.19
C ARG A 84 1.75 8.63 8.47
N HIS A 85 2.56 8.30 7.48
CA HIS A 85 4.00 8.47 7.48
C HIS A 85 4.39 9.32 6.28
N GLU A 86 5.14 10.39 6.53
CA GLU A 86 5.71 11.22 5.49
C GLU A 86 7.23 11.13 5.56
N LEU A 87 7.87 10.79 4.44
CA LEU A 87 9.32 10.67 4.38
C LEU A 87 9.84 10.98 2.98
N SER A 88 11.14 11.28 2.92
CA SER A 88 11.90 11.35 1.67
C SER A 88 12.94 10.24 1.67
N GLY A 89 12.96 9.41 0.62
CA GLY A 89 13.87 8.26 0.51
C GLY A 89 13.97 7.78 -0.93
N ALA A 90 15.12 7.24 -1.33
CA ALA A 90 15.40 6.80 -2.71
C ALA A 90 15.09 7.84 -3.81
N GLY A 91 15.21 9.14 -3.48
CA GLY A 91 14.88 10.25 -4.40
C GLY A 91 13.38 10.50 -4.60
N LEU A 92 12.54 9.92 -3.74
CA LEU A 92 11.09 10.06 -3.75
C LEU A 92 10.63 10.74 -2.47
N ASP A 93 9.60 11.57 -2.59
CA ASP A 93 8.81 12.08 -1.48
C ASP A 93 7.54 11.23 -1.38
N LEU A 94 7.31 10.62 -0.22
CA LEU A 94 6.28 9.61 -0.01
C LEU A 94 5.31 10.03 1.09
N THR A 95 4.02 9.83 0.83
CA THR A 95 3.00 9.74 1.86
C THR A 95 2.52 8.30 1.94
N ILE A 96 2.72 7.64 3.08
CA ILE A 96 2.25 6.29 3.35
C ILE A 96 1.10 6.39 4.33
N THR A 97 -0.09 5.95 3.93
CA THR A 97 -1.27 5.85 4.80
C THR A 97 -1.57 4.39 5.07
N GLU A 98 -1.43 3.99 6.32
CA GLU A 98 -1.74 2.64 6.78
C GLU A 98 -3.11 2.61 7.44
N GLY A 99 -3.85 1.55 7.15
CA GLY A 99 -4.94 1.08 8.01
C GLY A 99 -4.67 -0.34 8.47
N ARG A 100 -5.68 -0.93 9.12
CA ARG A 100 -5.63 -2.31 9.63
C ARG A 100 -5.42 -3.39 8.56
N ASN A 101 -5.93 -3.16 7.35
CA ASN A 101 -5.93 -4.15 6.26
C ASN A 101 -5.01 -3.79 5.09
N PHE A 102 -4.65 -2.52 4.94
CA PHE A 102 -3.97 -2.01 3.76
C PHE A 102 -2.90 -0.99 4.10
N VAL A 103 -1.94 -0.86 3.19
CA VAL A 103 -0.97 0.23 3.13
C VAL A 103 -1.12 0.93 1.78
N LEU A 104 -1.53 2.20 1.80
CA LEU A 104 -1.60 3.05 0.62
C LEU A 104 -0.34 3.92 0.56
N VAL A 105 0.44 3.74 -0.48
CA VAL A 105 1.64 4.55 -0.76
C VAL A 105 1.29 5.55 -1.85
N GLN A 106 1.61 6.82 -1.63
CA GLN A 106 1.46 7.88 -2.61
C GLN A 106 2.82 8.51 -2.86
N VAL A 107 3.19 8.61 -4.14
CA VAL A 107 4.39 9.32 -4.59
C VAL A 107 4.00 10.76 -4.89
N GLU A 108 4.68 11.71 -4.24
CA GLU A 108 4.37 13.11 -4.43
C GLU A 108 4.72 13.58 -5.85
N ARG A 109 3.85 14.41 -6.41
CA ARG A 109 4.00 14.91 -7.78
C ARG A 109 5.25 15.79 -7.95
N SER A 110 5.73 16.40 -6.86
CA SER A 110 6.93 17.22 -6.83
C SER A 110 8.20 16.44 -7.23
N CYS A 111 8.28 15.17 -6.87
CA CYS A 111 9.42 14.31 -7.24
C CYS A 111 9.13 13.48 -8.51
N LEU A 112 7.86 13.19 -8.81
CA LEU A 112 7.47 12.47 -10.02
C LEU A 112 6.08 12.89 -10.51
N ASP A 113 6.03 13.64 -11.61
CA ASP A 113 4.79 13.85 -12.36
C ASP A 113 4.64 12.76 -13.42
N ILE A 114 3.97 11.67 -13.08
CA ILE A 114 3.80 10.51 -13.96
C ILE A 114 3.07 10.88 -15.27
N LEU A 115 2.13 11.83 -15.22
CA LEU A 115 1.35 12.21 -16.39
C LEU A 115 2.12 13.09 -17.37
N SER A 116 3.20 13.74 -16.93
CA SER A 116 4.11 14.50 -17.80
C SER A 116 4.96 13.61 -18.72
N LEU A 117 5.07 12.31 -18.42
CA LEU A 117 5.83 11.34 -19.21
C LEU A 117 5.01 10.80 -20.39
N GLY A 118 5.68 10.35 -21.45
CA GLY A 118 5.05 9.61 -22.55
C GLY A 118 4.69 8.17 -22.15
N GLY A 119 3.75 7.53 -22.86
CA GLY A 119 3.20 6.21 -22.50
C GLY A 119 4.24 5.13 -22.13
N PRO A 120 5.26 4.84 -22.97
CA PRO A 120 6.32 3.88 -22.62
C PRO A 120 7.14 4.29 -21.39
N ASP A 121 7.40 5.59 -21.22
CA ASP A 121 8.15 6.14 -20.09
C ASP A 121 7.35 6.09 -18.78
N ARG A 122 6.02 6.20 -18.85
CA ARG A 122 5.13 6.02 -17.68
C ARG A 122 5.26 4.61 -17.11
N ALA A 123 5.11 3.60 -17.95
CA ALA A 123 5.24 2.20 -17.53
C ALA A 123 6.61 1.91 -16.92
N ALA A 124 7.68 2.41 -17.55
CA ALA A 124 9.03 2.28 -17.03
C ALA A 124 9.22 3.02 -15.69
N ALA A 125 8.63 4.20 -15.53
CA ALA A 125 8.67 4.96 -14.28
C ALA A 125 7.95 4.23 -13.13
N VAL A 126 6.75 3.70 -13.37
CA VAL A 126 6.02 2.88 -12.38
C VAL A 126 6.91 1.73 -11.90
N ARG A 127 7.56 1.03 -12.82
CA ARG A 127 8.46 -0.08 -12.49
C ARG A 127 9.64 0.36 -11.62
N ARG A 128 10.35 1.41 -12.03
CA ARG A 128 11.49 1.94 -11.27
C ARG A 128 11.09 2.34 -9.85
N VAL A 129 9.91 2.95 -9.70
CA VAL A 129 9.37 3.31 -8.39
C VAL A 129 9.08 2.06 -7.57
N ALA A 130 8.35 1.08 -8.13
CA ALA A 130 8.05 -0.15 -7.42
C ALA A 130 9.33 -0.89 -6.96
N GLU A 131 10.34 -0.96 -7.83
CA GLU A 131 11.65 -1.54 -7.51
C GLU A 131 12.40 -0.76 -6.43
N ALA A 132 12.28 0.58 -6.39
CA ALA A 132 12.89 1.41 -5.36
C ALA A 132 12.18 1.27 -4.00
N LEU A 133 10.86 1.03 -4.00
CA LEU A 133 10.06 1.01 -2.79
C LEU A 133 9.99 -0.36 -2.12
N PHE A 134 9.74 -1.40 -2.90
CA PHE A 134 9.27 -2.68 -2.36
C PHE A 134 10.38 -3.71 -2.27
N ASN A 135 10.29 -4.54 -1.21
CA ASN A 135 11.08 -5.74 -1.08
C ASN A 135 10.73 -6.72 -2.20
N THR A 136 11.70 -7.08 -3.04
CA THR A 136 11.53 -8.00 -4.17
C THR A 136 11.63 -9.48 -3.77
N GLY A 137 11.62 -9.79 -2.46
CA GLY A 137 11.56 -11.15 -1.95
C GLY A 137 12.89 -11.91 -1.88
N ILE A 138 14.05 -11.29 -2.15
CA ILE A 138 15.34 -11.96 -1.98
C ILE A 138 15.99 -11.52 -0.66
N THR A 139 15.57 -12.18 0.44
CA THR A 139 16.38 -12.76 1.54
C THR A 139 15.62 -12.75 2.88
N SER A 140 15.39 -13.94 3.47
CA SER A 140 15.92 -14.31 4.79
C SER A 140 15.39 -15.68 5.26
N ASN A 141 16.28 -16.66 5.21
CA ASN A 141 16.51 -17.72 6.21
C ASN A 141 15.33 -18.19 7.06
N SER A 142 14.57 -19.15 6.56
CA SER A 142 13.86 -20.15 7.37
C SER A 142 13.85 -21.45 6.57
N ALA A 143 14.28 -22.55 7.18
CA ALA A 143 14.46 -23.85 6.53
C ALA A 143 13.20 -24.28 5.73
N GLY A 144 13.31 -24.21 4.42
CA GLY A 144 12.28 -24.53 3.44
C GLY A 144 12.72 -23.97 2.11
N ALA A 145 12.60 -24.74 1.03
CA ALA A 145 13.12 -24.39 -0.29
C ALA A 145 12.75 -22.93 -0.66
N PRO A 146 13.67 -22.17 -1.29
CA PRO A 146 13.38 -20.81 -1.74
C PRO A 146 12.21 -20.87 -2.72
N SER A 147 11.03 -20.50 -2.25
CA SER A 147 9.91 -20.24 -3.13
C SER A 147 10.13 -18.82 -3.66
N PRO A 148 10.22 -18.61 -4.98
CA PRO A 148 10.30 -17.27 -5.53
C PRO A 148 8.94 -16.62 -5.32
N SER A 149 8.70 -16.08 -4.12
CA SER A 149 7.71 -15.04 -3.88
C SER A 149 8.15 -13.89 -4.78
N GLY A 150 7.59 -13.87 -5.98
CA GLY A 150 8.01 -12.98 -7.05
C GLY A 150 8.03 -11.55 -6.56
N ALA A 151 8.98 -10.77 -7.09
CA ALA A 151 8.95 -9.32 -7.00
C ALA A 151 7.52 -8.79 -7.28
N VAL A 152 7.22 -7.58 -6.84
CA VAL A 152 6.09 -6.82 -7.41
C VAL A 152 6.23 -6.90 -8.93
N VAL A 153 5.43 -7.78 -9.55
CA VAL A 153 5.53 -8.02 -10.98
C VAL A 153 5.07 -6.72 -11.59
N CYS A 154 5.95 -6.00 -12.26
CA CYS A 154 5.48 -4.85 -13.02
C CYS A 154 4.92 -5.42 -14.33
N PRO A 155 3.78 -4.92 -14.83
CA PRO A 155 3.19 -5.46 -16.05
C PRO A 155 4.22 -5.50 -17.19
N ILE A 156 4.12 -6.57 -17.99
CA ILE A 156 5.07 -6.90 -19.06
C ILE A 156 5.02 -5.77 -20.11
N PRO A 157 6.15 -5.31 -20.67
CA PRO A 157 6.15 -4.29 -21.71
C PRO A 157 5.26 -4.71 -22.89
N GLY A 158 4.26 -3.89 -23.24
CA GLY A 158 3.26 -4.20 -24.27
C GLY A 158 1.92 -4.75 -23.74
N GLU A 159 1.86 -5.12 -22.46
CA GLU A 159 0.62 -5.52 -21.75
C GLU A 159 0.22 -4.52 -20.65
N VAL A 160 0.98 -3.42 -20.51
CA VAL A 160 0.69 -2.37 -19.54
C VAL A 160 -0.55 -1.59 -20.03
N PRO A 161 -1.66 -1.54 -19.27
CA PRO A 161 -2.74 -0.64 -19.60
C PRO A 161 -2.22 0.79 -19.68
N GLU A 162 -2.79 1.62 -20.56
CA GLU A 162 -2.38 3.03 -20.66
C GLU A 162 -2.47 3.66 -19.27
N VAL A 163 -1.32 4.07 -18.72
CA VAL A 163 -1.23 4.69 -17.40
C VAL A 163 -1.73 6.12 -17.54
N GLU A 164 -3.02 6.31 -17.25
CA GLU A 164 -3.72 7.59 -17.35
C GLU A 164 -4.35 7.99 -16.00
N GLU A 165 -4.79 9.24 -15.92
CA GLU A 165 -5.52 9.73 -14.75
C GLU A 165 -6.77 8.87 -14.50
N GLY A 166 -6.97 8.43 -13.26
CA GLY A 166 -8.11 7.60 -12.86
C GLY A 166 -7.96 6.11 -13.19
N THR A 167 -6.84 5.68 -13.79
CA THR A 167 -6.61 4.27 -14.08
C THR A 167 -6.12 3.52 -12.85
N THR A 168 -6.61 2.28 -12.71
CA THR A 168 -6.20 1.31 -11.69
C THR A 168 -5.76 0.03 -12.37
N PHE A 169 -4.63 -0.55 -11.96
CA PHE A 169 -4.13 -1.81 -12.51
C PHE A 169 -3.39 -2.61 -11.45
N SER A 170 -3.35 -3.92 -11.61
CA SER A 170 -2.62 -4.79 -10.70
C SER A 170 -1.19 -4.99 -11.15
N SER A 171 -0.26 -5.08 -10.20
CA SER A 171 1.09 -5.59 -10.45
C SER A 171 1.03 -7.04 -10.98
N ASN A 172 0.12 -7.85 -10.45
CA ASN A 172 -0.01 -9.25 -10.85
C ASN A 172 -1.47 -9.59 -11.16
N PRO A 173 -1.96 -9.26 -12.36
CA PRO A 173 -3.36 -9.48 -12.73
C PRO A 173 -3.72 -10.97 -12.80
N ALA A 174 -2.72 -11.87 -12.93
CA ALA A 174 -2.93 -13.32 -12.93
C ALA A 174 -3.20 -13.89 -11.54
N VAL A 175 -2.84 -13.17 -10.48
CA VAL A 175 -3.12 -13.57 -9.10
C VAL A 175 -4.49 -13.07 -8.70
N ASP A 176 -5.39 -14.00 -8.40
CA ASP A 176 -6.71 -13.68 -7.89
C ASP A 176 -6.57 -13.03 -6.50
N PRO A 177 -7.06 -11.78 -6.29
CA PRO A 177 -6.99 -11.10 -5.00
C PRO A 177 -7.73 -11.86 -3.89
N GLU A 178 -8.67 -12.74 -4.25
CA GLU A 178 -9.34 -13.60 -3.30
C GLU A 178 -8.42 -14.74 -2.82
N LEU A 179 -7.60 -15.30 -3.72
CA LEU A 179 -6.79 -16.49 -3.45
C LEU A 179 -5.34 -16.16 -3.05
N LEU A 180 -5.08 -14.94 -2.55
CA LEU A 180 -3.73 -14.51 -2.17
C LEU A 180 -3.14 -15.44 -1.11
N ALA A 181 -2.24 -16.32 -1.55
CA ALA A 181 -1.47 -17.22 -0.72
C ALA A 181 -0.34 -16.47 0.00
N CYS A 182 0.31 -15.54 -0.71
CA CYS A 182 1.19 -14.53 -0.14
C CYS A 182 0.68 -13.13 -0.50
N TRP A 183 0.78 -12.25 0.48
CA TRP A 183 0.28 -10.89 0.49
C TRP A 183 1.18 -9.92 -0.31
N LYS A 184 2.38 -10.38 -0.69
CA LYS A 184 3.30 -9.70 -1.64
C LYS A 184 3.01 -10.05 -3.09
N ASP A 185 2.14 -11.02 -3.34
CA ASP A 185 1.90 -11.53 -4.70
C ASP A 185 1.10 -10.55 -5.56
N ARG A 186 0.51 -9.50 -4.94
CA ARG A 186 -0.34 -8.52 -5.60
C ARG A 186 -0.31 -7.16 -4.91
N THR A 187 -0.17 -6.11 -5.72
CA THR A 187 -0.26 -4.69 -5.34
C THR A 187 -1.17 -4.03 -6.36
N GLU A 188 -2.17 -3.26 -5.91
CA GLU A 188 -2.92 -2.41 -6.83
C GLU A 188 -2.17 -1.11 -7.05
N CYS A 189 -2.10 -0.66 -8.28
CA CYS A 189 -1.42 0.55 -8.71
C CYS A 189 -2.43 1.47 -9.37
N GLY A 190 -2.13 2.77 -9.41
CA GLY A 190 -2.90 3.67 -10.26
C GLY A 190 -2.43 5.10 -10.20
N VAL A 191 -3.16 5.97 -10.91
CA VAL A 191 -2.88 7.41 -10.95
C VAL A 191 -4.10 8.19 -10.51
N ARG A 192 -3.91 9.09 -9.54
CA ARG A 192 -4.94 10.01 -9.08
C ARG A 192 -4.35 11.39 -8.79
N GLY A 193 -4.93 12.43 -9.36
CA GLY A 193 -4.44 13.80 -9.25
C GLY A 193 -3.02 13.98 -9.80
N GLY A 194 -2.64 13.18 -10.80
CA GLY A 194 -1.27 13.11 -11.33
C GLY A 194 -0.24 12.47 -10.39
N LYS A 195 -0.66 11.91 -9.25
CA LYS A 195 0.19 11.14 -8.34
C LYS A 195 0.09 9.66 -8.63
N LEU A 196 1.23 8.97 -8.61
CA LEU A 196 1.27 7.51 -8.63
C LEU A 196 0.96 6.99 -7.22
N TYR A 197 0.09 5.99 -7.13
CA TYR A 197 -0.17 5.29 -5.87
C TYR A 197 0.01 3.77 -6.01
N PHE A 198 0.30 3.15 -4.88
CA PHE A 198 0.35 1.70 -4.71
C PHE A 198 -0.44 1.31 -3.47
N LEU A 199 -1.20 0.22 -3.54
CA LEU A 199 -1.94 -0.32 -2.44
C LEU A 199 -1.48 -1.75 -2.17
N CYS A 200 -0.89 -1.93 -1.00
CA CYS A 200 -0.42 -3.21 -0.51
C CYS A 200 -1.43 -3.79 0.49
N TYR A 201 -1.63 -5.10 0.43
CA TYR A 201 -2.53 -5.83 1.32
C TYR A 201 -1.76 -6.32 2.54
N LYS A 202 -2.25 -6.04 3.75
CA LYS A 202 -1.75 -6.65 5.01
C LYS A 202 -2.42 -8.01 5.25
N LYS A 203 -3.71 -8.12 4.99
CA LYS A 203 -4.51 -9.31 5.35
C LYS A 203 -5.21 -9.92 4.14
N SER A 204 -5.25 -11.26 4.10
CA SER A 204 -5.99 -12.03 3.08
C SER A 204 -7.48 -12.01 3.39
N SER A 205 -8.28 -11.55 2.41
CA SER A 205 -9.74 -11.45 2.49
C SER A 205 -10.42 -12.81 2.74
N GLN A 206 -9.82 -13.94 2.29
CA GLN A 206 -10.40 -15.28 2.45
C GLN A 206 -10.05 -15.98 3.78
N ARG A 207 -8.83 -15.79 4.31
CA ARG A 207 -8.38 -16.51 5.51
C ARG A 207 -8.84 -15.89 6.82
N ALA A 208 -8.98 -14.56 6.86
CA ALA A 208 -9.36 -13.83 8.06
C ALA A 208 -10.53 -12.86 7.86
N GLY A 209 -10.96 -12.62 6.61
CA GLY A 209 -11.77 -11.45 6.30
C GLY A 209 -10.95 -10.16 6.41
N PHE A 210 -11.50 -9.04 5.93
CA PHE A 210 -10.98 -7.74 6.35
C PHE A 210 -11.43 -7.50 7.79
N GLU A 211 -10.49 -7.15 8.64
CA GLU A 211 -10.80 -6.78 10.01
C GLU A 211 -11.44 -5.39 10.05
N ASN A 212 -12.15 -5.09 11.14
CA ASN A 212 -12.80 -3.80 11.29
C ASN A 212 -11.74 -2.67 11.35
N ALA A 213 -11.67 -1.87 10.28
CA ALA A 213 -10.70 -0.79 10.15
C ALA A 213 -10.99 0.40 11.09
N TRP A 214 -12.16 0.44 11.74
CA TRP A 214 -12.56 1.47 12.70
C TRP A 214 -12.13 1.17 14.14
N GLN A 215 -11.55 -0.01 14.37
CA GLN A 215 -11.20 -0.49 15.70
C GLN A 215 -9.76 -1.01 15.71
N TRP A 216 -8.88 -0.36 14.96
CA TRP A 216 -7.47 -0.73 14.93
C TRP A 216 -6.73 -0.21 16.16
N PHE A 217 -7.16 0.93 16.70
CA PHE A 217 -6.56 1.57 17.86
C PHE A 217 -7.19 1.16 19.20
N GLU A 218 -8.23 0.33 19.17
CA GLU A 218 -8.84 -0.24 20.37
C GLU A 218 -7.97 -1.38 20.96
N GLU A 219 -7.89 -1.46 22.29
CA GLU A 219 -7.27 -2.61 22.96
C GLU A 219 -8.15 -3.86 22.81
N GLY A 220 -7.55 -4.98 22.45
CA GLY A 220 -8.23 -6.28 22.30
C GLY A 220 -8.41 -7.03 23.60
#